data_AF-A0A9P5TZH9-F1
#
_entry.id   AF-A0A9P5TZH9-F1
#
_cell.length_a   1.000
_cell.length_b   1.000
_cell.length_c   1.000
_cell.angle_alpha   90.00
_cell.angle_beta   90.00
_cell.angle_gamma   90.00
#
_symmetry.space_group_name_H-M   'P 1'
#
loop_
_entity.id
_entity.type
_entity.pdbx_description
1 polymer ?
#
loop_
_entity_poly.entity_id
_entity_poly.type
_entity_poly.pdbx_seq_one_letter_code
_entity_poly.pdbx_strand_id
1 'polypeptide(L)'
;MVARKHISDDVKLAAIKLHLGDLLPLEDILDVVGFSESTFWRTLRLYCATGHVSKPKSHRSGRPHTLNMNDIQYLLALVNHCPDYFNSS
;
A
#
# COMPACT_ATOMS: atom_id res chain seq x y z
N MET A 1 -3.99 19.16 16.86
CA MET A 1 -3.93 18.16 15.78
C MET A 1 -2.76 18.53 14.86
N VAL A 2 -1.67 17.77 14.86
CA VAL A 2 -0.56 18.02 13.92
C VAL A 2 -0.96 17.40 12.58
N ALA A 3 -1.20 18.23 11.57
CA ALA A 3 -1.51 17.76 10.22
C ALA A 3 -0.34 16.93 9.68
N ARG A 4 -0.60 15.70 9.21
CA ARG A 4 0.42 14.91 8.51
C ARG A 4 0.72 15.61 7.19
N LYS A 5 1.86 16.32 7.13
CA LYS A 5 2.39 16.82 5.87
C LYS A 5 2.63 15.62 4.95
N HIS A 6 1.96 15.62 3.80
CA HIS A 6 2.18 14.60 2.78
C HIS A 6 3.54 14.87 2.12
N ILE A 7 4.48 13.96 2.35
CA ILE A 7 5.81 14.02 1.74
C ILE A 7 5.73 13.34 0.39
N SER A 8 6.17 14.03 -0.67
CA SER A 8 6.20 13.49 -2.02
C SER A 8 7.07 12.22 -2.07
N ASP A 9 6.72 11.31 -2.98
CA ASP A 9 7.48 10.09 -3.20
C ASP A 9 8.87 10.37 -3.80
N ASP A 10 8.98 11.39 -4.65
CA ASP A 10 10.28 11.80 -5.22
C ASP A 10 11.25 12.23 -4.13
N VAL A 11 10.74 12.93 -3.13
CA VAL A 11 11.50 13.42 -1.99
C VAL A 11 12.00 12.26 -1.11
N LYS A 12 11.16 11.25 -0.88
CA LYS A 12 11.55 10.01 -0.19
C LYS A 12 12.60 9.23 -0.98
N LEU A 13 12.45 9.17 -2.30
CA LEU A 13 13.39 8.48 -3.19
C LEU A 13 14.75 9.17 -3.19
N ALA A 14 14.78 10.49 -3.29
CA ALA A 14 16.00 11.28 -3.23
C ALA A 14 16.74 11.07 -1.90
N ALA A 15 16.02 11.15 -0.78
CA ALA A 15 16.56 10.85 0.54
C ALA A 15 17.19 9.46 0.65
N ILE A 16 16.51 8.42 0.17
CA ILE A 16 17.03 7.05 0.20
C ILE A 16 18.29 6.94 -0.68
N LYS A 17 18.29 7.54 -1.86
CA LYS A 17 19.46 7.53 -2.75
C LYS A 17 20.66 8.26 -2.15
N LEU A 18 20.44 9.39 -1.47
CA LEU A 18 21.48 10.13 -0.76
C LEU A 18 22.10 9.29 0.36
N HIS A 19 21.27 8.60 1.13
CA HIS A 19 21.73 7.73 2.21
C HIS A 19 22.47 6.48 1.69
N LEU A 20 21.91 5.78 0.70
CA LEU A 20 22.53 4.57 0.15
C LEU A 20 23.83 4.85 -0.62
N GLY A 21 23.98 6.07 -1.13
CA GLY A 21 25.21 6.51 -1.80
C GLY A 21 26.25 7.10 -0.85
N ASP A 22 26.00 7.11 0.46
CA ASP A 22 26.85 7.74 1.48
C ASP A 22 27.23 9.20 1.13
N LEU A 23 26.34 9.91 0.42
CA LEU A 23 26.60 11.26 -0.09
C LEU A 23 26.48 12.33 1.01
N LEU A 24 25.60 12.08 1.99
CA LEU A 24 25.32 12.96 3.11
C LEU A 24 25.03 12.12 4.37
N PRO A 25 25.37 12.62 5.56
CA PRO A 25 24.97 11.98 6.80
C PRO A 25 23.45 12.04 6.95
N LEU A 26 22.89 11.05 7.67
CA LEU A 26 21.45 10.91 7.81
C LEU A 26 20.79 12.15 8.42
N GLU A 27 21.41 12.77 9.43
CA GLU A 27 20.87 13.96 10.10
C GLU A 27 20.66 15.13 9.14
N ASP A 28 21.63 15.41 8.27
CA ASP A 28 21.53 16.47 7.27
C ASP A 28 20.42 16.17 6.23
N ILE A 29 20.30 14.91 5.81
CA ILE A 29 19.23 14.49 4.89
C ILE A 29 17.86 14.74 5.53
N LEU A 30 17.69 14.36 6.80
CA LEU A 30 16.43 14.50 7.53
C LEU A 30 16.04 15.98 7.74
N ASP A 31 17.03 16.83 8.04
CA ASP A 31 16.82 18.26 8.25
C ASP A 31 16.38 18.95 6.95
N VAL A 32 17.07 18.69 5.84
CA VAL A 32 16.77 19.30 4.53
C VAL A 32 15.39 18.89 4.01
N VAL A 33 15.04 17.62 4.14
CA VAL A 33 13.80 17.07 3.57
C VAL A 33 12.60 17.22 4.51
N GLY A 34 12.83 17.45 5.81
CA GLY A 34 11.80 17.74 6.79
C GLY A 34 10.95 16.53 7.20
N PHE A 35 11.57 15.37 7.36
CA PHE A 35 10.91 14.10 7.68
C PHE A 35 11.55 13.44 8.90
N SER A 36 10.73 12.77 9.71
CA SER A 36 11.24 12.11 10.92
C SER A 36 12.10 10.91 10.54
N GLU A 37 13.11 10.61 11.37
CA GLU A 37 13.94 9.41 11.24
C GLU A 37 13.09 8.13 11.16
N SER A 38 12.02 8.05 11.95
CA SER A 38 11.09 6.91 11.93
C SER A 38 10.36 6.74 10.59
N THR A 39 10.12 7.84 9.87
CA THR A 39 9.54 7.83 8.52
C THR A 39 10.58 7.32 7.53
N PHE A 40 11.82 7.82 7.64
CA PHE A 40 12.93 7.39 6.79
C PHE A 40 13.15 5.88 6.87
N TRP A 41 13.29 5.31 8.08
CA TRP A 41 13.51 3.87 8.23
C TRP A 41 12.35 3.01 7.73
N ARG A 42 11.10 3.46 7.92
CA ARG A 42 9.92 2.78 7.36
C ARG A 42 9.93 2.79 5.84
N THR A 43 10.25 3.92 5.22
CA THR A 43 10.34 4.07 3.77
C THR A 43 11.50 3.26 3.22
N LEU A 44 12.68 3.29 3.84
CA LEU A 44 13.83 2.49 3.44
C LEU A 44 13.51 1.00 3.49
N ARG A 45 12.90 0.51 4.58
CA ARG A 45 12.49 -0.88 4.71
C ARG A 45 11.50 -1.29 3.60
N LEU A 46 10.53 -0.43 3.27
CA LEU A 46 9.59 -0.67 2.19
C LEU A 46 10.29 -0.72 0.82
N TYR A 47 11.21 0.22 0.58
CA TYR A 47 11.99 0.29 -0.64
C TYR A 47 12.87 -0.95 -0.84
N CYS A 48 13.56 -1.43 0.20
CA CYS A 48 14.34 -2.66 0.13
C CYS A 48 13.45 -3.89 -0.14
N ALA A 49 12.21 -3.90 0.35
CA ALA A 49 11.30 -5.03 0.18
C ALA A 49 10.56 -5.02 -1.17
N THR A 50 10.29 -3.86 -1.74
CA THR A 50 9.35 -3.71 -2.87
C THR A 50 9.89 -2.90 -4.06
N GLY A 51 11.01 -2.21 -3.91
CA GLY A 51 11.50 -1.22 -4.88
C GLY A 51 10.72 0.09 -4.89
N HIS A 52 9.70 0.25 -4.04
CA HIS A 52 8.85 1.42 -3.98
C HIS A 52 8.93 2.13 -2.63
N VAL A 53 8.91 3.47 -2.66
CA VAL A 53 8.98 4.34 -1.46
C VAL A 53 7.62 4.61 -0.81
N SER A 54 6.55 4.25 -1.52
CA SER A 54 5.17 4.29 -1.05
C SER A 54 4.48 2.99 -1.40
N LYS A 55 3.42 2.66 -0.65
CA LYS A 55 2.59 1.51 -1.00
C LYS A 55 1.91 1.83 -2.33
N PRO A 56 1.93 0.92 -3.32
CA PRO A 56 1.16 1.11 -4.53
C PRO A 56 -0.30 1.33 -4.15
N LYS A 57 -0.94 2.30 -4.80
CA LYS A 57 -2.37 2.55 -4.62
C LYS A 57 -3.11 1.27 -5.02
N SER A 58 -3.70 0.56 -4.06
CA SER A 58 -4.48 -0.63 -4.37
C SER A 58 -5.73 -0.18 -5.12
N HIS A 59 -5.88 -0.62 -6.38
CA HIS A 59 -7.11 -0.40 -7.15
C HIS A 59 -8.35 -1.04 -6.48
N ARG A 60 -8.14 -1.96 -5.55
CA ARG A 60 -9.19 -2.61 -4.77
C ARG A 60 -9.21 -2.00 -3.37
N SER A 61 -10.26 -1.25 -3.10
CA SER A 61 -10.65 -0.83 -1.75
C SER A 61 -11.51 -1.94 -1.16
N GLY A 62 -10.98 -2.66 -0.16
CA GLY A 62 -11.71 -3.72 0.53
C GLY A 62 -10.80 -4.82 1.04
N ARG A 63 -11.13 -5.36 2.22
CA ARG A 63 -10.56 -6.63 2.67
C ARG A 63 -11.11 -7.71 1.73
N PRO A 64 -10.28 -8.51 1.04
CA PRO A 64 -10.80 -9.68 0.34
C PRO A 64 -11.47 -10.57 1.38
N HIS A 65 -12.80 -10.60 1.36
CA HIS A 65 -13.54 -11.65 2.03
C HIS A 65 -13.25 -12.89 1.20
N THR A 66 -12.63 -13.89 1.82
CA THR A 66 -12.47 -15.20 1.20
C THR A 66 -13.87 -15.75 0.98
N LEU A 67 -14.42 -15.53 -0.22
CA LEU A 67 -15.53 -16.33 -0.71
C LEU A 67 -14.98 -17.75 -0.77
N ASN A 68 -15.40 -18.59 0.18
CA ASN A 68 -14.97 -19.96 0.22
C ASN A 68 -15.43 -20.62 -1.08
N MET A 69 -14.59 -21.46 -1.68
CA MET A 69 -14.95 -22.14 -2.93
C MET A 69 -16.24 -22.95 -2.76
N ASN A 70 -16.50 -23.45 -1.55
CA ASN A 70 -17.75 -24.11 -1.18
C ASN A 70 -18.97 -23.16 -1.26
N ASP A 71 -18.82 -21.91 -0.84
CA ASP A 71 -19.90 -20.91 -0.91
C ASP A 71 -20.19 -20.55 -2.37
N ILE A 72 -19.14 -20.45 -3.21
CA ILE A 72 -19.29 -20.23 -4.65
C ILE A 72 -20.00 -21.42 -5.31
N GLN A 73 -19.59 -22.65 -4.99
CA GLN A 73 -20.23 -23.87 -5.50
C GLN A 73 -21.69 -23.96 -5.04
N TYR A 74 -21.97 -23.62 -3.78
CA TYR A 74 -23.32 -23.59 -3.24
C TYR A 74 -24.20 -22.55 -3.97
N LEU A 75 -23.69 -21.34 -4.16
CA LEU A 75 -24.41 -20.29 -4.91
C LEU A 75 -24.65 -20.70 -6.37
N LEU A 76 -23.67 -21.30 -7.04
CA LEU A 76 -23.84 -21.83 -8.39
C LEU A 76 -24.88 -22.96 -8.44
N ALA A 77 -24.87 -23.87 -7.48
CA ALA A 77 -25.87 -24.92 -7.39
C ALA A 77 -27.28 -24.35 -7.14
N LEU A 78 -27.39 -23.32 -6.29
CA LEU A 78 -28.64 -22.64 -5.99
C LEU A 78 -29.24 -21.95 -7.21
N VAL A 79 -28.42 -21.23 -7.98
CA VAL A 79 -28.84 -20.54 -9.22
C VAL A 79 -29.33 -21.55 -10.27
N ASN A 80 -28.65 -22.70 -10.40
CA ASN A 80 -29.06 -23.75 -11.33
C ASN A 80 -30.35 -24.46 -10.91
N HIS A 81 -30.59 -24.64 -9.60
CA HIS A 81 -31.77 -25.33 -9.10
C HIS A 81 -33.02 -24.45 -9.03
N CYS A 82 -32.87 -23.14 -8.85
CA CYS A 82 -33.98 -22.20 -8.73
C CYS A 82 -33.67 -20.91 -9.51
N PRO A 83 -33.71 -20.94 -10.84
CA PRO A 83 -33.41 -19.77 -11.68
C PRO A 83 -34.40 -18.62 -11.43
N ASP A 84 -35.63 -18.92 -11.01
CA ASP A 84 -36.70 -17.94 -10.76
C ASP A 84 -36.40 -17.02 -9.57
N TYR A 85 -35.55 -17.44 -8.63
CA TYR A 85 -35.14 -16.59 -7.48
C TYR A 85 -34.24 -15.41 -7.89
N PHE A 86 -33.57 -15.52 -9.04
CA PHE A 86 -32.62 -14.52 -9.52
C PHE A 86 -33.12 -13.76 -10.75
N ASN A 87 -34.19 -14.22 -11.41
CA ASN A 87 -34.72 -13.67 -12.66
C ASN A 87 -36.01 -12.84 -12.49
N SER A 88 -36.37 -12.40 -11.28
CA SER A 88 -37.44 -11.41 -11.10
C SER A 88 -36.92 -10.01 -11.43
N SER A 89 -36.98 -9.65 -12.72
CA SER A 89 -36.99 -8.26 -13.24
C SER A 89 -38.42 -7.79 -13.43
#